data_AF-A0A0N5AKB8-F1
#
_entry.id   AF-A0A0N5AKB8-F1
#
_cell.length_a   1.000
_cell.length_b   1.000
_cell.length_c   1.000
_cell.angle_alpha   90.00
_cell.angle_beta   90.00
_cell.angle_gamma   90.00
#
_symmetry.space_group_name_H-M   'P 1'
#
loop_
_entity.id
_entity.type
_entity.pdbx_description
1 polymer ?
#
loop_
_entity_poly.entity_id
_entity_poly.type
_entity_poly.pdbx_seq_one_letter_code
_entity_poly.pdbx_strand_id
1 'polypeptide(L)'
;MDESNLDELTSLMENSALTPDNIAGEHPRFSKYKNVRRAEELQQKRRQEFIEHQKEARFNYSNHVRNLALNIEDEKDHEMKDSNNESDANLIKNTKRRKNRYADELMLSEWLVDIPETLSSDWFFVPCPVGRRCLVVASNGVTSAYSKTGCLLTQFSSFLPGGSRSCSTQFCLLDCIFSKAQRTFYCLDLIGWRGQSVVDTEFQCRIFLMNSWLSENEIFGELTKEYPYRFVCLPYCKCERDSMEEMMQRQFDFELDGILFYYAFGHYHRGSTPLVGWLKAWMLPEILSVSIPQNLQKEDAVTGSSRKFIDEYNTEHKQAIQVPKGD
;
A
#
# COMPACT_ATOMS: atom_id res chain seq x y z
N MET A 1 -38.21 -13.14 11.42
CA MET A 1 -37.17 -12.29 10.81
C MET A 1 -37.23 -12.59 9.34
N ASP A 2 -37.69 -11.63 8.53
CA ASP A 2 -37.85 -11.81 7.09
C ASP A 2 -36.50 -12.06 6.41
N GLU A 3 -36.44 -13.08 5.55
CA GLU A 3 -35.26 -13.41 4.73
C GLU A 3 -34.81 -12.22 3.87
N SER A 4 -35.75 -11.37 3.42
CA SER A 4 -35.45 -10.16 2.65
C SER A 4 -34.58 -9.15 3.40
N ASN A 5 -34.75 -9.05 4.72
CA ASN A 5 -33.98 -8.12 5.55
C ASN A 5 -32.57 -8.65 5.84
N LEU A 6 -32.41 -9.99 5.82
CA LEU A 6 -31.10 -10.63 5.93
C LEU A 6 -30.30 -10.48 4.64
N ASP A 7 -30.94 -10.62 3.48
CA ASP A 7 -30.31 -10.42 2.16
C ASP A 7 -29.92 -8.96 1.92
N GLU A 8 -30.77 -8.01 2.35
CA GLU A 8 -30.46 -6.58 2.25
C GLU A 8 -29.30 -6.19 3.18
N LEU A 9 -29.28 -6.70 4.42
CA LEU A 9 -28.17 -6.53 5.35
C LEU A 9 -26.88 -7.17 4.81
N THR A 10 -26.98 -8.35 4.21
CA THR A 10 -25.85 -9.05 3.59
C THR A 10 -25.31 -8.27 2.41
N SER A 11 -26.18 -7.74 1.54
CA SER A 11 -25.79 -6.89 0.41
C SER A 11 -25.14 -5.58 0.86
N LEU A 12 -25.66 -4.95 1.91
CA LEU A 12 -25.04 -3.76 2.53
C LEU A 12 -23.66 -4.06 3.12
N MET A 13 -23.51 -5.20 3.80
CA MET A 13 -22.22 -5.66 4.31
C MET A 13 -21.25 -5.99 3.17
N GLU A 14 -21.72 -6.60 2.08
CA GLU A 14 -20.91 -6.90 0.89
C GLU A 14 -20.41 -5.62 0.21
N ASN A 15 -21.26 -4.60 0.06
CA ASN A 15 -20.86 -3.31 -0.48
C ASN A 15 -19.84 -2.60 0.41
N SER A 16 -19.94 -2.78 1.74
CA SER A 16 -18.94 -2.27 2.69
C SER A 16 -17.64 -3.09 2.73
N ALA A 17 -17.68 -4.38 2.38
CA ALA A 17 -16.49 -5.24 2.29
C ALA A 17 -15.70 -4.98 0.99
N LEU A 18 -16.36 -4.45 -0.04
CA LEU A 18 -15.76 -4.03 -1.31
C LEU A 18 -15.14 -2.63 -1.25
N THR A 19 -15.05 -2.00 -0.07
CA THR A 19 -14.35 -0.74 0.08
C THR A 19 -12.87 -0.92 -0.30
N PRO A 20 -12.31 -0.05 -1.15
CA PRO A 20 -10.94 -0.18 -1.64
C PRO A 20 -9.89 -0.21 -0.51
N ASP A 21 -10.20 0.36 0.66
CA ASP A 21 -9.26 0.50 1.78
C ASP A 21 -9.00 -0.79 2.61
N ASN A 22 -9.68 -1.92 2.35
CA ASN A 22 -9.65 -3.07 3.27
C ASN A 22 -8.73 -4.22 2.86
N ILE A 23 -7.42 -3.95 2.72
CA ILE A 23 -6.39 -5.02 2.64
C ILE A 23 -6.31 -5.84 3.94
N ALA A 24 -6.86 -5.34 5.06
CA ALA A 24 -6.93 -6.09 6.30
C ALA A 24 -7.91 -7.29 6.23
N GLY A 25 -8.87 -7.27 5.30
CA GLY A 25 -9.78 -8.37 5.03
C GLY A 25 -9.20 -9.43 4.08
N GLU A 26 -9.95 -10.52 3.87
CA GLU A 26 -9.58 -11.53 2.88
C GLU A 26 -9.67 -10.98 1.45
N HIS A 27 -8.74 -11.37 0.59
CA HIS A 27 -8.76 -11.00 -0.82
C HIS A 27 -10.06 -11.52 -1.49
N PRO A 28 -10.76 -10.72 -2.33
CA PRO A 28 -12.07 -11.09 -2.89
C PRO A 28 -12.12 -12.47 -3.56
N ARG A 29 -11.07 -12.86 -4.30
CA ARG A 29 -10.95 -14.20 -4.92
C ARG A 29 -10.99 -15.37 -3.92
N PHE A 30 -10.55 -15.17 -2.68
CA PHE A 30 -10.57 -16.18 -1.62
C PHE A 30 -11.74 -16.02 -0.64
N SER A 31 -12.55 -14.98 -0.82
CA SER A 31 -13.75 -14.77 -0.01
C SER A 31 -14.81 -15.83 -0.29
N LYS A 32 -15.59 -16.18 0.72
CA LYS A 32 -16.71 -17.13 0.61
C LYS A 32 -17.86 -16.59 -0.28
N TYR A 33 -17.90 -15.27 -0.50
CA TYR A 33 -18.94 -14.60 -1.27
C TYR A 33 -18.54 -14.43 -2.75
N LYS A 34 -19.47 -14.71 -3.67
CA LYS A 34 -19.23 -14.74 -5.13
C LYS A 34 -19.24 -13.34 -5.78
N ASN A 35 -18.42 -12.42 -5.28
CA ASN A 35 -18.38 -11.02 -5.77
C ASN A 35 -17.11 -10.65 -6.55
N VAL A 36 -16.29 -11.65 -6.94
CA VAL A 36 -14.98 -11.43 -7.59
C VAL A 36 -15.11 -10.66 -8.91
N ARG A 37 -15.97 -11.09 -9.83
CA ARG A 37 -16.13 -10.43 -11.15
C ARG A 37 -16.54 -8.96 -11.01
N ARG A 38 -17.47 -8.68 -10.08
CA ARG A 38 -17.90 -7.31 -9.79
C ARG A 38 -16.75 -6.48 -9.22
N ALA A 39 -15.93 -7.07 -8.35
CA ALA A 39 -14.74 -6.40 -7.80
C ALA A 39 -13.69 -6.12 -8.90
N GLU A 40 -13.47 -7.04 -9.82
CA GLU A 40 -12.60 -6.88 -10.99
C GLU A 40 -13.07 -5.69 -11.85
N GLU A 41 -14.34 -5.69 -12.29
CA GLU A 41 -14.92 -4.62 -13.11
C GLU A 41 -14.85 -3.24 -12.43
N LEU A 42 -15.14 -3.18 -11.12
CA LEU A 42 -15.07 -1.93 -10.35
C LEU A 42 -13.64 -1.42 -10.22
N GLN A 43 -12.67 -2.31 -9.98
CA GLN A 43 -11.26 -1.93 -9.89
C GLN A 43 -10.73 -1.43 -11.25
N GLN A 44 -11.07 -2.12 -12.34
CA GLN A 44 -10.72 -1.72 -13.71
C GLN A 44 -11.26 -0.33 -14.04
N LYS A 45 -12.55 -0.08 -13.74
CA LYS A 45 -13.19 1.21 -13.99
C LYS A 45 -12.51 2.33 -13.21
N ARG A 46 -12.29 2.16 -11.89
CA ARG A 46 -11.57 3.14 -11.08
C ARG A 46 -10.17 3.40 -11.63
N ARG A 47 -9.45 2.36 -12.05
CA ARG A 47 -8.10 2.50 -12.61
C ARG A 47 -8.09 3.43 -13.83
N GLN A 48 -9.05 3.29 -14.74
CA GLN A 48 -9.20 4.17 -15.90
C GLN A 48 -9.50 5.60 -15.47
N GLU A 49 -10.43 5.79 -14.53
CA GLU A 49 -10.77 7.11 -13.97
C GLU A 49 -9.53 7.78 -13.36
N PHE A 50 -8.72 7.06 -12.57
CA PHE A 50 -7.50 7.60 -11.97
C PHE A 50 -6.47 8.05 -13.03
N ILE A 51 -6.28 7.25 -14.08
CA ILE A 51 -5.36 7.59 -15.18
C ILE A 51 -5.86 8.81 -15.95
N GLU A 52 -7.17 8.94 -16.17
CA GLU A 52 -7.76 10.10 -16.86
C GLU A 52 -7.63 11.38 -16.03
N HIS A 53 -8.01 11.34 -14.75
CA HIS A 53 -7.85 12.47 -13.83
C HIS A 53 -6.39 12.94 -13.72
N GLN A 54 -5.43 12.00 -13.77
CA GLN A 54 -4.00 12.34 -13.74
C GLN A 54 -3.57 13.18 -14.96
N LYS A 55 -4.16 12.96 -16.14
CA LYS A 55 -3.83 13.70 -17.38
C LYS A 55 -4.43 15.11 -17.38
N GLU A 56 -5.60 15.28 -16.76
CA GLU A 56 -6.34 16.54 -16.77
C GLU A 56 -5.89 17.50 -15.66
N ALA A 57 -5.35 16.97 -14.57
CA ALA A 57 -4.98 17.76 -13.41
C ALA A 57 -3.76 18.68 -13.67
N ARG A 58 -3.97 19.99 -13.54
CA ARG A 58 -2.92 21.01 -13.40
C ARG A 58 -2.59 21.13 -11.91
N PHE A 59 -1.62 20.35 -11.43
CA PHE A 59 -1.53 19.96 -10.02
C PHE A 59 -1.13 21.09 -9.03
N ASN A 60 -1.87 21.12 -7.91
CA ASN A 60 -1.56 21.86 -6.68
C ASN A 60 -0.90 20.98 -5.60
N TYR A 61 -0.73 19.67 -5.83
CA TYR A 61 -0.31 18.71 -4.79
C TYR A 61 1.17 18.88 -4.39
N SER A 62 2.02 19.32 -5.32
CA SER A 62 3.41 19.70 -5.02
C SER A 62 3.51 20.77 -3.92
N ASN A 63 2.61 21.75 -3.90
CA ASN A 63 2.57 22.76 -2.84
C ASN A 63 2.16 22.18 -1.49
N HIS A 64 1.19 21.25 -1.48
CA HIS A 64 0.79 20.53 -0.27
C HIS A 64 1.97 19.77 0.35
N VAL A 65 2.72 19.03 -0.46
CA VAL A 65 3.93 18.31 0.00
C VAL A 65 4.97 19.25 0.58
N ARG A 66 5.15 20.42 -0.04
CA ARG A 66 6.07 21.44 0.47
C ARG A 66 5.59 22.00 1.82
N ASN A 67 4.29 22.28 1.97
CA ASN A 67 3.72 22.74 3.24
C ASN A 67 3.85 21.68 4.34
N LEU A 68 3.61 20.40 3.99
CA LEU A 68 3.80 19.24 4.86
C LEU A 68 5.25 19.14 5.37
N ALA A 69 6.21 19.38 4.49
CA ALA A 69 7.64 19.34 4.81
C ALA A 69 8.10 20.51 5.69
N LEU A 70 7.59 21.71 5.42
CA LEU A 70 8.00 22.96 6.08
C LEU A 70 7.19 23.28 7.34
N ASN A 71 6.23 22.42 7.70
CA ASN A 71 5.30 22.66 8.80
C ASN A 71 4.47 23.94 8.65
N ILE A 72 4.19 24.34 7.41
CA ILE A 72 3.33 25.48 7.12
C ILE A 72 1.88 25.02 7.21
N GLU A 73 1.04 25.74 7.94
CA GLU A 73 -0.40 25.46 8.00
C GLU A 73 -1.06 25.88 6.69
N ASP A 74 -1.90 25.01 6.11
CA ASP A 74 -2.72 25.37 4.96
C ASP A 74 -3.78 26.40 5.38
N GLU A 75 -3.82 27.56 4.72
CA GLU A 75 -4.78 28.64 5.01
C GLU A 75 -6.24 28.18 4.87
N LYS A 76 -6.51 27.12 4.09
CA LYS A 76 -7.84 26.52 3.91
C LYS A 76 -8.43 25.92 5.19
N ASP A 77 -7.58 25.54 6.16
CA ASP A 77 -8.04 25.09 7.49
C ASP A 77 -8.46 26.27 8.39
N HIS A 78 -8.16 27.51 8.00
CA HIS A 78 -8.60 28.72 8.71
C HIS A 78 -9.92 29.27 8.16
N GLU A 79 -10.26 29.13 6.89
CA GLU A 79 -11.55 29.60 6.34
C GLU A 79 -12.77 28.87 6.93
N MET A 80 -12.60 27.61 7.35
CA MET A 80 -13.63 26.84 8.09
C MET A 80 -13.77 27.23 9.58
N LYS A 81 -12.98 28.19 10.09
CA LYS A 81 -13.05 28.65 11.49
C LYS A 81 -13.90 29.90 11.68
N ASP A 82 -14.05 30.74 10.66
CA ASP A 82 -14.65 32.07 10.82
C ASP A 82 -16.16 32.14 10.52
N SER A 83 -16.82 31.01 10.21
CA SER A 83 -18.25 30.98 9.85
C SER A 83 -19.19 30.48 10.96
N ASN A 84 -18.75 30.36 12.21
CA ASN A 84 -19.64 29.90 13.30
C ASN A 84 -20.15 31.06 14.17
N ASN A 85 -21.41 31.44 13.92
CA ASN A 85 -22.24 32.27 14.78
C ASN A 85 -22.17 31.83 16.26
N GLU A 86 -22.04 32.80 17.16
CA GLU A 86 -21.68 32.68 18.58
C GLU A 86 -22.68 31.95 19.52
N SER A 87 -23.73 31.29 19.02
CA SER A 87 -24.79 30.75 19.91
C SER A 87 -24.74 29.24 20.20
N ASP A 88 -23.88 28.45 19.56
CA ASP A 88 -23.86 26.97 19.71
C ASP A 88 -22.49 26.38 20.11
N ALA A 89 -21.67 27.19 20.79
CA ALA A 89 -20.24 26.95 20.96
C ALA A 89 -19.84 25.86 21.98
N ASN A 90 -20.77 25.23 22.71
CA ASN A 90 -20.41 24.28 23.79
C ASN A 90 -20.69 22.79 23.48
N LEU A 91 -21.52 22.45 22.48
CA LEU A 91 -21.78 21.07 22.08
C LEU A 91 -20.91 20.59 20.89
N ILE A 92 -20.40 21.52 20.07
CA ILE A 92 -19.62 21.21 18.86
C ILE A 92 -18.09 21.14 19.13
N LYS A 93 -17.62 21.56 20.31
CA LYS A 93 -16.19 21.60 20.65
C LYS A 93 -15.54 20.23 20.90
N ASN A 94 -16.32 19.17 21.13
CA ASN A 94 -15.79 17.84 21.46
C ASN A 94 -15.64 16.86 20.26
N THR A 95 -16.08 17.20 19.05
CA THR A 95 -16.09 16.27 17.90
C THR A 95 -15.12 16.59 16.77
N LYS A 96 -14.53 17.80 16.70
CA LYS A 96 -13.46 18.11 15.74
C LYS A 96 -12.08 17.93 16.37
N ARG A 97 -11.73 16.68 16.69
CA ARG A 97 -10.31 16.32 16.90
C ARG A 97 -9.54 16.81 15.67
N ARG A 98 -8.60 17.74 15.86
CA ARG A 98 -7.66 18.16 14.80
C ARG A 98 -7.13 16.88 14.14
N LYS A 99 -7.47 16.65 12.87
CA LYS A 99 -6.87 15.55 12.12
C LYS A 99 -5.37 15.74 12.18
N ASN A 100 -4.66 14.67 12.48
CA ASN A 100 -3.21 14.74 12.59
C ASN A 100 -2.65 15.10 11.20
N ARG A 101 -1.82 16.15 11.11
CA ARG A 101 -1.31 16.69 9.84
C ARG A 101 -0.64 15.64 8.96
N TYR A 102 0.03 14.67 9.57
CA TYR A 102 0.72 13.60 8.87
C TYR A 102 -0.12 12.33 8.69
N ALA A 103 -1.41 12.37 9.06
CA ALA A 103 -2.31 11.24 8.82
C ALA A 103 -2.75 11.20 7.37
N ASP A 104 -2.93 9.99 6.85
CA ASP A 104 -3.52 9.73 5.54
C ASP A 104 -2.75 10.39 4.38
N GLU A 105 -1.44 10.60 4.54
CA GLU A 105 -0.56 11.20 3.52
C GLU A 105 0.10 10.17 2.60
N LEU A 106 -0.04 8.88 2.90
CA LEU A 106 0.59 7.80 2.12
C LEU A 106 -0.32 7.32 0.99
N MET A 107 0.28 6.95 -0.14
CA MET A 107 -0.38 6.20 -1.21
C MET A 107 -0.56 4.74 -0.77
N LEU A 108 -1.81 4.28 -0.72
CA LEU A 108 -2.16 2.95 -0.24
C LEU A 108 -2.63 2.07 -1.40
N SER A 109 -2.19 0.83 -1.41
CA SER A 109 -2.64 -0.16 -2.38
C SER A 109 -4.05 -0.66 -2.10
N GLU A 110 -4.66 -1.23 -3.13
CA GLU A 110 -5.78 -2.16 -3.01
C GLU A 110 -5.29 -3.61 -3.20
N TRP A 111 -6.12 -4.61 -2.90
CA TRP A 111 -5.85 -5.97 -3.39
C TRP A 111 -5.75 -5.96 -4.92
N LEU A 112 -4.79 -6.69 -5.51
CA LEU A 112 -4.74 -6.86 -6.98
C LEU A 112 -5.78 -7.89 -7.42
N VAL A 113 -6.98 -7.41 -7.74
CA VAL A 113 -8.13 -8.26 -8.09
C VAL A 113 -8.29 -8.32 -9.61
N ASP A 114 -8.43 -7.15 -10.24
CA ASP A 114 -8.35 -6.98 -11.69
C ASP A 114 -6.89 -7.00 -12.13
N ILE A 115 -6.55 -7.94 -13.00
CA ILE A 115 -5.20 -8.12 -13.55
C ILE A 115 -5.13 -7.34 -14.87
N PRO A 116 -4.37 -6.22 -14.94
CA PRO A 116 -4.27 -5.43 -16.17
C PRO A 116 -3.62 -6.24 -17.28
N GLU A 117 -4.10 -6.07 -18.52
CA GLU A 117 -3.45 -6.66 -19.70
C GLU A 117 -2.01 -6.18 -19.87
N THR A 118 -1.72 -4.94 -19.44
CA THR A 118 -0.39 -4.33 -19.48
C THR A 118 0.47 -4.64 -18.26
N LEU A 119 0.08 -5.60 -17.41
CA LEU A 119 0.82 -5.95 -16.19
C LEU A 119 2.31 -6.16 -16.48
N SER A 120 2.65 -6.94 -17.51
CA SER A 120 4.04 -7.29 -17.82
C SER A 120 4.92 -6.09 -18.19
N SER A 121 4.41 -5.15 -18.99
CA SER A 121 5.19 -4.02 -19.52
C SER A 121 5.16 -2.80 -18.62
N ASP A 122 3.99 -2.49 -18.06
CA ASP A 122 3.69 -1.18 -17.47
C ASP A 122 3.64 -1.22 -15.96
N TRP A 123 3.93 -2.37 -15.34
CA TRP A 123 3.90 -2.51 -13.88
C TRP A 123 5.22 -2.99 -13.31
N PHE A 124 5.49 -2.58 -12.08
CA PHE A 124 6.64 -2.97 -11.30
C PHE A 124 6.24 -3.87 -10.15
N PHE A 125 7.00 -4.95 -9.98
CA PHE A 125 6.89 -5.94 -8.92
C PHE A 125 7.87 -5.57 -7.80
N VAL A 126 7.37 -5.34 -6.60
CA VAL A 126 8.17 -4.88 -5.45
C VAL A 126 7.93 -5.77 -4.22
N PRO A 127 8.84 -6.70 -3.90
CA PRO A 127 8.81 -7.47 -2.66
C PRO A 127 8.92 -6.56 -1.44
N CYS A 128 8.01 -6.72 -0.48
CA CYS A 128 7.89 -5.84 0.68
C CYS A 128 8.17 -6.60 1.99
N PRO A 129 9.04 -6.07 2.87
CA PRO A 129 9.35 -6.67 4.15
C PRO A 129 8.21 -6.57 5.16
N VAL A 130 8.21 -7.47 6.14
CA VAL A 130 7.42 -7.31 7.37
C VAL A 130 7.91 -6.07 8.12
N GLY A 131 6.99 -5.14 8.35
CA GLY A 131 7.31 -3.91 9.06
C GLY A 131 6.12 -2.95 9.18
N ARG A 132 6.39 -1.76 9.69
CA ARG A 132 5.36 -0.71 9.83
C ARG A 132 5.52 0.32 8.72
N ARG A 133 4.49 0.44 7.88
CA ARG A 133 4.42 1.51 6.89
C ARG A 133 4.45 2.88 7.56
N CYS A 134 5.29 3.79 7.08
CA CYS A 134 5.44 5.11 7.66
C CYS A 134 5.87 6.19 6.65
N LEU A 135 5.39 7.40 6.86
CA LEU A 135 5.91 8.61 6.24
C LEU A 135 7.18 9.04 6.96
N VAL A 136 8.29 9.19 6.25
CA VAL A 136 9.53 9.77 6.79
C VAL A 136 9.64 11.21 6.32
N VAL A 137 9.78 12.13 7.26
CA VAL A 137 9.95 13.57 7.02
C VAL A 137 11.29 14.00 7.63
N ALA A 138 12.25 14.32 6.77
CA ALA A 138 13.52 14.94 7.12
C ALA A 138 13.45 16.43 6.79
N SER A 139 13.45 17.28 7.81
CA SER A 139 13.29 18.73 7.67
C SER A 139 13.80 19.45 8.93
N ASN A 140 14.31 20.67 8.77
CA ASN A 140 14.81 21.51 9.87
C ASN A 140 15.86 20.82 10.77
N GLY A 141 16.68 19.96 10.19
CA GLY A 141 17.80 19.28 10.84
C GLY A 141 17.41 18.07 11.69
N VAL A 142 16.21 17.53 11.50
CA VAL A 142 15.72 16.34 12.18
C VAL A 142 14.90 15.46 11.24
N THR A 143 14.96 14.15 11.45
CA THR A 143 14.15 13.17 10.73
C THR A 143 13.11 12.56 11.66
N SER A 144 11.85 12.59 11.24
CA SER A 144 10.71 12.08 12.00
C SER A 144 9.95 11.07 11.14
N ALA A 145 9.59 9.92 11.72
CA ALA A 145 8.78 8.91 11.06
C ALA A 145 7.38 8.86 11.66
N TYR A 146 6.34 8.89 10.82
CA TYR A 146 4.93 8.93 11.22
C TYR A 146 4.17 7.71 10.68
N SER A 147 3.26 7.14 11.48
CA SER A 147 2.37 6.05 11.04
C SER A 147 1.36 6.54 9.99
N LYS A 148 0.60 5.60 9.40
CA LYS A 148 -0.56 5.91 8.54
C LYS A 148 -1.56 6.88 9.20
N THR A 149 -1.75 6.75 10.51
CA THR A 149 -2.63 7.61 11.33
C THR A 149 -1.96 8.93 11.76
N GLY A 150 -0.75 9.21 11.28
CA GLY A 150 0.06 10.40 11.60
C GLY A 150 0.77 10.34 12.95
N CYS A 151 0.67 9.25 13.72
CA CYS A 151 1.32 9.16 15.02
C CYS A 151 2.84 9.09 14.86
N LEU A 152 3.58 9.92 15.61
CA LEU A 152 5.05 9.89 15.61
C LEU A 152 5.54 8.53 16.13
N LEU A 153 6.29 7.82 15.29
CA LEU A 153 6.89 6.53 15.62
C LEU A 153 8.26 6.71 16.27
N THR A 154 9.09 7.56 15.68
CA THR A 154 10.46 7.85 16.15
C THR A 154 10.96 9.16 15.54
N GLN A 155 11.90 9.79 16.23
CA GLN A 155 12.60 10.99 15.77
C GLN A 155 14.11 10.82 16.01
N PHE A 156 14.93 11.18 15.01
CA PHE A 156 16.37 10.91 14.99
C PHE A 156 17.11 11.82 14.01
N SER A 157 18.44 11.83 14.06
CA SER A 157 19.30 12.45 13.03
C SER A 157 19.54 11.46 11.90
N SER A 158 19.45 11.90 10.64
CA SER A 158 19.69 11.06 9.45
C SER A 158 20.57 11.78 8.43
N PHE A 159 21.19 11.02 7.53
CA PHE A 159 21.90 11.57 6.36
C PHE A 159 20.98 12.10 5.26
N LEU A 160 19.66 11.95 5.39
CA LEU A 160 18.73 12.51 4.41
C LEU A 160 18.85 14.04 4.35
N PRO A 161 18.65 14.66 3.17
CA PRO A 161 18.55 16.11 3.06
C PRO A 161 17.51 16.67 4.03
N GLY A 162 17.86 17.64 4.86
CA GLY A 162 16.96 18.15 5.92
C GLY A 162 17.03 17.41 7.25
N GLY A 163 17.69 16.23 7.30
CA GLY A 163 17.62 15.29 8.41
C GLY A 163 18.66 15.46 9.51
N SER A 164 19.61 16.38 9.35
CA SER A 164 20.65 16.69 10.33
C SER A 164 20.95 18.19 10.34
N ARG A 165 21.51 18.69 11.45
CA ARG A 165 21.80 20.14 11.63
C ARG A 165 22.75 20.71 10.57
N SER A 166 23.59 19.88 9.94
CA SER A 166 24.49 20.32 8.86
C SER A 166 23.76 20.60 7.54
N CYS A 167 22.53 20.11 7.36
CA CYS A 167 21.75 20.25 6.13
C CYS A 167 20.30 20.65 6.47
N SER A 168 20.08 21.76 7.15
CA SER A 168 18.75 22.15 7.68
C SER A 168 17.85 22.93 6.71
N THR A 169 18.37 23.39 5.58
CA THR A 169 17.65 24.29 4.65
C THR A 169 16.82 23.55 3.59
N GLN A 170 16.98 22.23 3.49
CA GLN A 170 16.29 21.36 2.56
C GLN A 170 15.30 20.46 3.32
N PHE A 171 14.43 19.79 2.56
CA PHE A 171 13.63 18.70 3.09
C PHE A 171 13.71 17.46 2.21
N CYS A 172 13.41 16.31 2.81
CA CYS A 172 13.24 15.04 2.13
C CYS A 172 12.02 14.32 2.73
N LEU A 173 11.14 13.83 1.85
CA LEU A 173 9.97 13.04 2.21
C LEU A 173 10.02 11.70 1.48
N LEU A 174 9.96 10.62 2.27
CA LEU A 174 9.99 9.26 1.78
C LEU A 174 8.79 8.47 2.31
N ASP A 175 8.34 7.53 1.49
CA ASP A 175 7.39 6.52 1.90
C ASP A 175 8.12 5.20 2.17
N CYS A 176 8.10 4.76 3.43
CA CYS A 176 8.98 3.69 3.90
C CYS A 176 8.22 2.58 4.63
N ILE A 177 8.84 1.41 4.70
CA ILE A 177 8.48 0.33 5.63
C ILE A 177 9.56 0.26 6.70
N PHE A 178 9.19 0.58 7.94
CA PHE A 178 10.11 0.56 9.06
C PHE A 178 10.17 -0.84 9.70
N SER A 179 11.35 -1.46 9.66
CA SER A 179 11.66 -2.67 10.42
C SER A 179 12.43 -2.32 11.69
N LYS A 180 11.75 -2.43 12.83
CA LYS A 180 12.36 -2.18 14.15
C LYS A 180 13.47 -3.19 14.46
N ALA A 181 13.27 -4.46 14.09
CA ALA A 181 14.24 -5.53 14.33
C ALA A 181 15.58 -5.26 13.62
N GLN A 182 15.51 -4.76 12.38
CA GLN A 182 16.70 -4.49 11.57
C GLN A 182 17.22 -3.05 11.69
N ARG A 183 16.50 -2.17 12.39
CA ARG A 183 16.74 -0.72 12.44
C ARG A 183 16.90 -0.12 11.03
N THR A 184 16.00 -0.51 10.13
CA THR A 184 16.03 -0.15 8.71
C THR A 184 14.71 0.45 8.28
N PHE A 185 14.77 1.57 7.58
CA PHE A 185 13.70 2.09 6.76
C PHE A 185 13.91 1.58 5.34
N TYR A 186 13.03 0.68 4.91
CA TYR A 186 13.00 0.24 3.53
C TYR A 186 12.23 1.28 2.72
N CYS A 187 12.94 1.97 1.83
CA CYS A 187 12.39 3.03 1.00
C CYS A 187 11.56 2.39 -0.11
N LEU A 188 10.24 2.63 -0.08
CA LEU A 188 9.34 2.13 -1.11
C LEU A 188 9.08 3.17 -2.18
N ASP A 189 8.91 4.43 -1.79
CA ASP A 189 8.62 5.49 -2.74
C ASP A 189 9.18 6.85 -2.31
N LEU A 190 9.35 7.73 -3.28
CA LEU A 190 9.93 9.05 -3.15
C LEU A 190 8.85 10.11 -3.35
N ILE A 191 8.69 10.98 -2.35
CA ILE A 191 7.69 12.06 -2.34
C ILE A 191 8.38 13.40 -2.59
N GLY A 192 9.53 13.64 -1.94
CA GLY A 192 10.32 14.85 -2.16
C GLY A 192 11.78 14.68 -1.76
N TRP A 193 12.67 15.39 -2.45
CA TRP A 193 14.12 15.31 -2.24
C TRP A 193 14.79 16.67 -2.43
N ARG A 194 15.73 17.02 -1.54
CA ARG A 194 16.51 18.27 -1.58
C ARG A 194 15.63 19.52 -1.77
N GLY A 195 14.44 19.53 -1.15
CA GLY A 195 13.49 20.65 -1.19
C GLY A 195 12.58 20.71 -2.42
N GLN A 196 12.65 19.72 -3.32
CA GLN A 196 11.77 19.58 -4.48
C GLN A 196 10.77 18.45 -4.25
N SER A 197 9.48 18.72 -4.50
CA SER A 197 8.47 17.65 -4.55
C SER A 197 8.54 16.95 -5.91
N VAL A 198 8.41 15.63 -5.91
CA VAL A 198 8.42 14.82 -7.15
C VAL A 198 7.12 14.07 -7.36
N VAL A 199 6.08 14.36 -6.57
CA VAL A 199 4.79 13.64 -6.60
C VAL A 199 4.09 13.64 -7.95
N ASP A 200 4.29 14.70 -8.74
CA ASP A 200 3.72 14.85 -10.09
C ASP A 200 4.51 14.09 -11.16
N THR A 201 5.51 13.31 -10.75
CA THR A 201 6.31 12.47 -11.66
C THR A 201 5.83 11.02 -11.58
N GLU A 202 5.86 10.34 -12.72
CA GLU A 202 5.57 8.91 -12.85
C GLU A 202 6.40 8.05 -11.88
N PHE A 203 5.78 7.00 -11.33
CA PHE A 203 6.42 6.08 -10.39
C PHE A 203 7.76 5.53 -10.90
N GLN A 204 7.86 5.17 -12.19
CA GLN A 204 9.09 4.63 -12.77
C GLN A 204 10.29 5.58 -12.64
N CYS A 205 10.04 6.88 -12.74
CA CYS A 205 11.05 7.90 -12.55
C CYS A 205 11.35 8.08 -11.06
N ARG A 206 10.33 8.09 -10.20
CA ARG A 206 10.49 8.24 -8.74
C ARG A 206 11.30 7.10 -8.14
N ILE A 207 11.00 5.84 -8.50
CA ILE A 207 11.77 4.68 -8.05
C ILE A 207 13.21 4.71 -8.58
N PHE A 208 13.41 5.11 -9.85
CA PHE A 208 14.76 5.24 -10.42
C PHE A 208 15.59 6.31 -9.71
N LEU A 209 15.03 7.50 -9.50
CA LEU A 209 15.70 8.62 -8.81
C LEU A 209 16.03 8.25 -7.37
N MET A 210 15.08 7.65 -6.64
CA MET A 210 15.28 7.17 -5.28
C MET A 210 16.44 6.18 -5.20
N ASN A 211 16.45 5.18 -6.09
CA ASN A 211 17.50 4.17 -6.12
C ASN A 211 18.86 4.77 -6.48
N SER A 212 18.90 5.69 -7.44
CA SER A 212 20.14 6.38 -7.83
C SER A 212 20.72 7.16 -6.67
N TRP A 213 19.92 8.02 -6.01
CA TRP A 213 20.41 8.87 -4.93
C TRP A 213 20.80 8.12 -3.65
N LEU A 214 20.08 7.04 -3.31
CA LEU A 214 20.41 6.24 -2.14
C LEU A 214 21.58 5.29 -2.39
N SER A 215 21.74 4.78 -3.62
CA SER A 215 22.85 3.88 -3.96
C SER A 215 24.16 4.64 -4.22
N GLU A 216 24.08 5.93 -4.58
CA GLU A 216 25.26 6.80 -4.74
C GLU A 216 26.10 6.95 -3.46
N ASN A 217 25.49 6.78 -2.28
CA ASN A 217 26.19 6.93 -1.00
C ASN A 217 25.93 5.72 -0.08
N GLU A 218 26.93 4.86 0.07
CA GLU A 218 26.86 3.67 0.94
C GLU A 218 26.50 3.99 2.39
N ILE A 219 26.77 5.23 2.82
CA ILE A 219 26.45 5.78 4.14
C ILE A 219 24.97 5.57 4.53
N PHE A 220 24.04 5.57 3.57
CA PHE A 220 22.62 5.31 3.87
C PHE A 220 22.38 3.88 4.39
N GLY A 221 23.24 2.93 4.03
CA GLY A 221 23.22 1.54 4.49
C GLY A 221 23.97 1.29 5.80
N GLU A 222 24.66 2.29 6.36
CA GLU A 222 25.50 2.11 7.54
C GLU A 222 24.83 2.56 8.84
N LEU A 223 25.13 1.86 9.94
CA LEU A 223 24.71 2.26 11.28
C LEU A 223 25.88 2.95 11.99
N THR A 224 25.64 4.16 12.49
CA THR A 224 26.61 4.89 13.32
C THR A 224 25.97 5.33 14.63
N LYS A 225 26.77 5.88 15.55
CA LYS A 225 26.24 6.46 16.80
C LYS A 225 25.37 7.69 16.53
N GLU A 226 25.71 8.47 15.50
CA GLU A 226 25.00 9.69 15.11
C GLU A 226 23.75 9.38 14.28
N TYR A 227 23.81 8.33 13.46
CA TYR A 227 22.77 7.95 12.51
C TYR A 227 22.28 6.52 12.82
N PRO A 228 21.23 6.39 13.64
CA PRO A 228 20.85 5.11 14.24
C PRO A 228 20.00 4.20 13.35
N TYR A 229 19.70 4.60 12.11
CA TYR A 229 18.85 3.84 11.20
C TYR A 229 19.40 3.87 9.77
N ARG A 230 19.25 2.75 9.08
CA ARG A 230 19.59 2.60 7.66
C ARG A 230 18.42 2.98 6.77
N PHE A 231 18.70 3.46 5.57
CA PHE A 231 17.76 3.68 4.49
C PHE A 231 18.18 2.79 3.31
N VAL A 232 17.33 1.81 2.98
CA VAL A 232 17.66 0.77 1.99
C VAL A 232 16.56 0.72 0.95
N CYS A 233 16.93 0.73 -0.33
CA CYS A 233 15.98 0.54 -1.42
C CYS A 233 15.47 -0.89 -1.46
N LEU A 234 14.19 -1.07 -1.77
CA LEU A 234 13.64 -2.39 -2.03
C LEU A 234 14.02 -2.86 -3.45
N PRO A 235 14.30 -4.16 -3.62
CA PRO A 235 14.48 -4.71 -4.96
C PRO A 235 13.17 -4.59 -5.74
N TYR A 236 13.27 -4.44 -7.06
CA TYR A 236 12.12 -4.38 -7.93
C TYR A 236 12.46 -4.95 -9.31
N CYS A 237 11.43 -5.42 -10.02
CA CYS A 237 11.55 -5.83 -11.43
C CYS A 237 10.28 -5.48 -12.21
N LYS A 238 10.31 -5.62 -13.53
CA LYS A 238 9.09 -5.60 -14.34
C LYS A 238 8.26 -6.84 -14.04
N CYS A 239 6.94 -6.77 -14.22
CA CYS A 239 6.05 -7.90 -13.95
C CYS A 239 6.01 -8.92 -15.12
N GLU A 240 7.15 -9.15 -15.77
CA GLU A 240 7.30 -10.29 -16.68
C GLU A 240 7.39 -11.57 -15.85
N ARG A 241 6.79 -12.66 -16.34
CA ARG A 241 6.72 -13.92 -15.58
C ARG A 241 8.09 -14.37 -15.10
N ASP A 242 9.05 -14.46 -16.01
CA ASP A 242 10.41 -14.94 -15.71
C ASP A 242 11.12 -14.02 -14.70
N SER A 243 10.96 -12.70 -14.83
CA SER A 243 11.50 -11.71 -13.90
C SER A 243 10.91 -11.82 -12.50
N MET A 244 9.61 -12.10 -12.39
CA MET A 244 8.94 -12.32 -11.09
C MET A 244 9.38 -13.64 -10.46
N GLU A 245 9.47 -14.72 -11.24
CA GLU A 245 9.93 -16.02 -10.75
C GLU A 245 11.38 -15.95 -10.25
N GLU A 246 12.27 -15.30 -11.01
CA GLU A 246 13.65 -15.07 -10.59
C GLU A 246 13.69 -14.24 -9.29
N MET A 247 12.92 -13.16 -9.21
CA MET A 247 12.84 -12.32 -8.01
C MET A 247 12.39 -13.12 -6.78
N MET A 248 11.39 -14.00 -6.94
CA MET A 248 10.87 -14.82 -5.83
C MET A 248 11.83 -15.93 -5.39
N GLN A 249 12.76 -16.35 -6.24
CA GLN A 249 13.81 -17.31 -5.89
C GLN A 249 15.01 -16.67 -5.17
N ARG A 250 15.16 -15.34 -5.25
CA ARG A 250 16.24 -14.63 -4.56
C ARG A 250 16.03 -14.67 -3.05
N GLN A 251 17.15 -14.71 -2.33
CA GLN A 251 17.14 -14.56 -0.88
C GLN A 251 17.07 -13.06 -0.54
N PHE A 252 16.05 -12.66 0.19
CA PHE A 252 15.94 -11.31 0.73
C PHE A 252 16.64 -11.21 2.09
N ASP A 253 17.25 -10.06 2.36
CA ASP A 253 17.81 -9.73 3.69
C ASP A 253 16.72 -9.40 4.72
N PHE A 254 15.45 -9.66 4.38
CA PHE A 254 14.29 -9.39 5.20
C PHE A 254 13.25 -10.49 5.07
N GLU A 255 12.38 -10.59 6.07
CA GLU A 255 11.21 -11.45 6.02
C GLU A 255 10.17 -10.83 5.09
N LEU A 256 9.74 -11.57 4.06
CA LEU A 256 8.79 -11.11 3.05
C LEU A 256 7.36 -11.09 3.63
N ASP A 257 6.70 -9.94 3.61
CA ASP A 257 5.29 -9.77 4.00
C ASP A 257 4.35 -10.02 2.80
N GLY A 258 4.70 -9.46 1.65
CA GLY A 258 3.93 -9.55 0.43
C GLY A 258 4.57 -8.74 -0.70
N ILE A 259 3.81 -8.52 -1.77
CA ILE A 259 4.29 -7.92 -3.01
C ILE A 259 3.36 -6.77 -3.39
N LEU A 260 3.95 -5.62 -3.70
CA LEU A 260 3.26 -4.51 -4.32
C LEU A 260 3.50 -4.49 -5.83
N PHE A 261 2.45 -4.13 -6.56
CA PHE A 261 2.42 -3.98 -8.00
C PHE A 261 2.14 -2.51 -8.30
N TYR A 262 3.13 -1.78 -8.79
CA TYR A 262 3.00 -0.35 -9.07
C TYR A 262 2.82 -0.10 -10.55
N TYR A 263 1.80 0.68 -10.94
CA TYR A 263 1.68 1.19 -12.29
C TYR A 263 2.81 2.20 -12.58
N ALA A 264 3.59 1.94 -13.63
CA ALA A 264 4.79 2.69 -13.96
C ALA A 264 4.55 4.18 -14.15
N PHE A 265 3.43 4.53 -14.76
CA PHE A 265 3.07 5.89 -15.13
C PHE A 265 2.21 6.61 -14.07
N GLY A 266 1.95 5.98 -12.92
CA GLY A 266 1.13 6.58 -11.86
C GLY A 266 1.88 7.67 -11.10
N HIS A 267 1.23 8.82 -10.87
CA HIS A 267 1.71 9.87 -9.96
C HIS A 267 1.49 9.47 -8.50
N TYR A 268 2.26 10.07 -7.58
CA TYR A 268 2.00 9.87 -6.16
C TYR A 268 0.77 10.64 -5.73
N HIS A 269 -0.18 9.97 -5.09
CA HIS A 269 -1.29 10.63 -4.43
C HIS A 269 -1.59 9.92 -3.12
N ARG A 270 -2.09 10.67 -2.15
CA ARG A 270 -2.47 10.10 -0.86
C ARG A 270 -3.76 9.28 -0.95
N GLY A 271 -3.92 8.33 -0.02
CA GLY A 271 -5.10 7.47 0.07
C GLY A 271 -5.01 6.23 -0.81
N SER A 272 -6.08 5.43 -0.82
CA SER A 272 -6.14 4.19 -1.60
C SER A 272 -6.21 4.43 -3.10
N THR A 273 -5.58 3.53 -3.85
CA THR A 273 -5.50 3.60 -5.30
C THR A 273 -5.55 2.25 -5.99
N PRO A 274 -6.27 2.13 -7.12
CA PRO A 274 -6.17 0.96 -8.00
C PRO A 274 -4.87 0.97 -8.81
N LEU A 275 -4.05 2.04 -8.76
CA LEU A 275 -2.75 2.11 -9.45
C LEU A 275 -1.63 1.36 -8.71
N VAL A 276 -1.93 0.88 -7.50
CA VAL A 276 -1.03 0.01 -6.73
C VAL A 276 -1.81 -1.21 -6.24
N GLY A 277 -1.42 -2.38 -6.71
CA GLY A 277 -1.98 -3.65 -6.26
C GLY A 277 -1.13 -4.29 -5.16
N TRP A 278 -1.77 -5.08 -4.30
CA TRP A 278 -1.11 -5.87 -3.26
C TRP A 278 -1.49 -7.34 -3.40
N LEU A 279 -0.52 -8.24 -3.22
CA LEU A 279 -0.75 -9.68 -3.06
C LEU A 279 0.19 -10.27 -1.99
N LYS A 280 -0.23 -11.37 -1.38
CA LYS A 280 0.67 -12.23 -0.61
C LYS A 280 1.43 -13.16 -1.55
N ALA A 281 2.65 -13.56 -1.16
CA ALA A 281 3.50 -14.43 -1.98
C ALA A 281 2.79 -15.73 -2.38
N TRP A 282 2.08 -16.38 -1.45
CA TRP A 282 1.32 -17.60 -1.71
C TRP A 282 0.17 -17.45 -2.73
N MET A 283 -0.26 -16.22 -3.02
CA MET A 283 -1.32 -15.95 -4.01
C MET A 283 -0.79 -15.90 -5.45
N LEU A 284 0.52 -15.72 -5.64
CA LEU A 284 1.13 -15.53 -6.97
C LEU A 284 0.92 -16.72 -7.93
N PRO A 285 1.02 -18.00 -7.50
CA PRO A 285 0.79 -19.12 -8.40
C PRO A 285 -0.65 -19.19 -8.92
N GLU A 286 -1.63 -18.88 -8.06
CA GLU A 286 -3.05 -18.95 -8.45
C GLU A 286 -3.50 -17.73 -9.25
N ILE A 287 -3.03 -16.54 -8.90
CA ILE A 287 -3.49 -15.30 -9.52
C ILE A 287 -2.72 -14.98 -10.80
N LEU A 288 -1.39 -15.13 -10.79
CA LEU A 288 -0.51 -14.69 -11.87
C LEU A 288 0.21 -15.86 -12.58
N SER A 289 0.01 -17.10 -12.12
CA SER A 289 0.74 -18.28 -12.63
C SER A 289 2.27 -18.13 -12.53
N VAL A 290 2.74 -17.52 -11.43
CA VAL A 290 4.15 -17.33 -11.11
C VAL A 290 4.58 -18.35 -10.07
N SER A 291 5.62 -19.13 -10.37
CA SER A 291 6.17 -20.11 -9.42
C SER A 291 6.82 -19.45 -8.20
N ILE A 292 6.67 -20.06 -7.03
CA ILE A 292 7.27 -19.58 -5.77
C ILE A 292 8.00 -20.73 -5.04
N PRO A 293 9.07 -20.42 -4.29
CA PRO A 293 9.70 -21.37 -3.38
C PRO A 293 8.74 -21.96 -2.35
N GLN A 294 9.01 -23.20 -1.91
CA GLN A 294 8.15 -23.94 -0.97
C GLN A 294 7.96 -23.22 0.38
N ASN A 295 8.97 -22.50 0.86
CA ASN A 295 8.91 -21.76 2.13
C ASN A 295 7.96 -20.55 2.10
N LEU A 296 7.48 -20.15 0.92
CA LEU A 296 6.53 -19.03 0.74
C LEU A 296 5.12 -19.51 0.41
N GLN A 297 4.91 -20.82 0.35
CA GLN A 297 3.58 -21.40 0.22
C GLN A 297 2.81 -21.23 1.53
N LYS A 298 1.48 -21.14 1.44
CA LYS A 298 0.62 -21.02 2.62
C LYS A 298 0.77 -22.29 3.47
N GLU A 299 1.06 -22.14 4.77
CA GLU A 299 1.17 -23.26 5.73
C GLU A 299 -0.08 -24.17 5.70
N ASP A 300 -1.25 -23.62 5.34
CA ASP A 300 -2.52 -24.33 5.20
C ASP A 300 -2.67 -25.19 3.92
N ALA A 301 -1.66 -25.28 3.04
CA ALA A 301 -1.73 -26.21 1.90
C ALA A 301 -1.78 -27.69 2.35
N VAL A 302 -1.50 -27.99 3.62
CA VAL A 302 -1.65 -29.33 4.22
C VAL A 302 -3.08 -29.59 4.72
N THR A 303 -3.83 -28.55 5.08
CA THR A 303 -5.22 -28.64 5.54
C THR A 303 -6.17 -28.08 4.50
N GLY A 304 -6.35 -28.84 3.42
CA GLY A 304 -7.46 -28.68 2.47
C GLY A 304 -8.83 -28.91 3.12
N SER A 305 -9.22 -28.10 4.10
CA SER A 305 -10.46 -28.30 4.87
C SER A 305 -11.72 -28.08 4.05
N SER A 306 -11.67 -27.34 2.94
CA SER A 306 -12.87 -27.09 2.12
C SER A 306 -12.97 -28.05 0.95
N ARG A 307 -11.86 -28.27 0.21
CA ARG A 307 -11.84 -29.22 -0.91
C ARG A 307 -11.87 -30.68 -0.44
N LYS A 308 -11.11 -31.07 0.60
CA LYS A 308 -11.21 -32.44 1.14
C LYS A 308 -12.58 -32.70 1.76
N PHE A 309 -13.19 -31.72 2.43
CA PHE A 309 -14.54 -31.88 2.97
C PHE A 309 -15.60 -31.98 1.86
N ILE A 310 -15.48 -31.20 0.78
CA ILE A 310 -16.37 -31.32 -0.39
C ILE A 310 -16.15 -32.66 -1.11
N ASP A 311 -14.90 -33.11 -1.25
CA ASP A 311 -14.57 -34.39 -1.88
C ASP A 311 -15.01 -35.58 -1.00
N GLU A 312 -14.84 -35.52 0.32
CA GLU A 312 -15.33 -36.50 1.30
C GLU A 312 -16.87 -36.54 1.31
N TYR A 313 -17.53 -35.39 1.39
CA TYR A 313 -18.99 -35.29 1.30
C TYR A 313 -19.53 -35.85 -0.02
N ASN A 314 -18.91 -35.49 -1.15
CA ASN A 314 -19.29 -36.02 -2.47
C ASN A 314 -19.00 -37.52 -2.60
N THR A 315 -18.00 -38.05 -1.90
CA THR A 315 -17.66 -39.48 -1.93
C THR A 315 -18.62 -40.27 -1.06
N GLU A 316 -18.97 -39.77 0.13
CA GLU A 316 -19.96 -40.36 1.03
C GLU A 316 -21.37 -40.34 0.42
N HIS A 317 -21.75 -39.25 -0.26
CA HIS A 317 -23.11 -39.08 -0.79
C HIS A 317 -23.29 -39.57 -2.23
N LYS A 318 -22.23 -39.99 -2.93
CA LYS A 318 -22.34 -40.74 -4.20
C LYS A 318 -22.83 -42.18 -4.01
N GLN A 319 -22.76 -42.75 -2.82
CA GLN A 319 -23.28 -44.10 -2.55
C GLN A 319 -24.81 -44.14 -2.39
N ALA A 320 -25.48 -43.00 -2.26
CA ALA A 320 -26.93 -42.92 -2.06
C ALA A 320 -27.76 -42.82 -3.36
N ILE A 321 -27.13 -42.75 -4.54
CA ILE A 321 -27.82 -42.69 -5.83
C ILE A 321 -27.40 -43.87 -6.71
N GLN A 322 -27.65 -45.09 -6.23
CA GLN A 322 -27.85 -46.22 -7.13
C GLN A 322 -29.35 -46.38 -7.32
N VAL A 323 -29.87 -45.78 -8.39
CA VAL A 323 -31.20 -46.12 -8.90
C VAL A 323 -31.12 -47.57 -9.40
N PRO A 324 -31.95 -48.49 -8.90
CA PRO A 324 -31.94 -49.87 -9.39
C PRO A 324 -32.42 -49.86 -10.84
N LYS A 325 -31.60 -50.43 -11.74
CA LYS A 325 -32.08 -50.88 -13.04
C LYS A 325 -32.97 -52.09 -12.79
N GLY A 326 -34.28 -51.89 -12.89
CA GLY A 326 -35.26 -52.96 -12.95
C GLY A 326 -35.53 -53.32 -14.42
N ASP A 327 -35.46 -54.61 -14.70
CA ASP A 327 -35.80 -55.29 -15.95
C ASP A 327 -37.26 -55.08 -16.40
#